data_AF-A0A2S9GJX7-F1
#
_entry.id   AF-A0A2S9GJX7-F1
#
_cell.length_a   1.000
_cell.length_b   1.000
_cell.length_c   1.000
_cell.angle_alpha   90.00
_cell.angle_beta   90.00
_cell.angle_gamma   90.00
#
_symmetry.space_group_name_H-M   'P 1'
#
loop_
_entity.id
_entity.type
_entity.pdbx_description
1 polymer ?
#
loop_
_entity_poly.entity_id
_entity_poly.type
_entity_poly.pdbx_seq_one_letter_code
_entity_poly.pdbx_strand_id
1 'polypeptide(L)'
;ALTRAEALVSSWVDQHPTGFPPVVLNLTDGESTDGDPTNVAAKIRSQLSTDGNVLLFNLHVSDKGGSPISFPASEAALPDEFSRL
;
A
#
# COMPACT_ATOMS: atom_id res chain seq x y z
N ALA A 1 -5.30 -9.96 -1.71
CA ALA A 1 -4.50 -9.48 -2.88
C ALA A 1 -3.06 -9.11 -2.51
N LEU A 2 -2.84 -8.38 -1.41
CA LEU A 2 -1.51 -7.91 -1.00
C LEU A 2 -0.47 -9.03 -0.82
N THR A 3 -0.87 -10.23 -0.39
CA THR A 3 0.06 -11.38 -0.26
C THR A 3 0.70 -11.74 -1.60
N ARG A 4 -0.04 -11.62 -2.71
CA ARG A 4 0.51 -11.87 -4.04
C ARG A 4 1.46 -10.74 -4.46
N ALA A 5 1.14 -9.49 -4.11
CA ALA A 5 2.04 -8.36 -4.35
C ALA A 5 3.36 -8.54 -3.59
N GLU A 6 3.31 -8.96 -2.32
CA GLU A 6 4.49 -9.23 -1.50
C GLU A 6 5.45 -10.24 -2.14
N ALA A 7 4.93 -11.35 -2.68
CA ALA A 7 5.73 -12.34 -3.38
C ALA A 7 6.37 -11.78 -4.68
N LEU A 8 5.65 -10.94 -5.43
CA LEU A 8 6.16 -10.30 -6.64
C LEU A 8 7.27 -9.30 -6.33
N VAL A 9 7.09 -8.48 -5.30
CA VAL A 9 8.10 -7.51 -4.86
C VAL A 9 9.35 -8.25 -4.39
N SER A 10 9.21 -9.33 -3.62
CA SER A 10 10.36 -10.10 -3.12
C SER A 10 11.18 -10.64 -4.28
N SER A 11 10.49 -11.28 -5.24
CA SER A 11 11.12 -11.81 -6.44
C SER A 11 11.83 -10.73 -7.26
N TRP A 12 11.23 -9.53 -7.36
CA TRP A 12 11.82 -8.42 -8.11
C TRP A 12 13.08 -7.88 -7.43
N VAL A 13 13.03 -7.65 -6.12
CA VAL A 13 14.14 -7.13 -5.31
C VAL A 13 15.32 -8.09 -5.33
N ASP A 14 15.07 -9.39 -5.23
CA ASP A 14 16.10 -10.43 -5.31
C ASP A 14 16.82 -10.42 -6.67
N GLN A 15 16.09 -10.12 -7.75
CA GLN A 15 16.62 -10.07 -9.11
C GLN A 15 17.29 -8.74 -9.46
N HIS A 16 16.89 -7.65 -8.80
CA HIS A 16 17.31 -6.28 -9.10
C HIS A 16 17.76 -5.54 -7.83
N PRO A 17 18.77 -6.04 -7.09
CA PRO A 17 19.16 -5.46 -5.82
C PRO A 17 19.61 -4.00 -5.93
N THR A 18 20.13 -3.59 -7.10
CA THR A 18 20.57 -2.20 -7.38
C THR A 18 19.56 -1.35 -8.13
N GLY A 19 18.37 -1.88 -8.42
CA GLY A 19 17.31 -1.15 -9.09
C GLY A 19 16.57 -0.21 -8.14
N PHE A 20 15.83 0.74 -8.71
CA PHE A 20 14.92 1.61 -7.93
C PHE A 20 13.86 0.75 -7.20
N PRO A 21 13.55 0.98 -5.92
CA PRO A 21 12.62 0.13 -5.18
C PRO A 21 11.24 0.10 -5.84
N PRO A 22 10.57 -1.07 -5.88
CA PRO A 22 9.22 -1.17 -6.40
C PRO A 22 8.25 -0.20 -5.72
N VAL A 23 7.31 0.32 -6.53
CA VAL A 23 6.17 1.12 -6.05
C VAL A 23 4.91 0.28 -6.19
N VAL A 24 4.25 0.00 -5.07
CA VAL A 24 3.00 -0.76 -5.01
C VAL A 24 1.84 0.21 -4.80
N LEU A 25 0.88 0.17 -5.72
CA LEU A 25 -0.38 0.91 -5.62
C LEU A 25 -1.51 -0.07 -5.29
N ASN A 26 -2.05 0.00 -4.08
CA ASN A 26 -3.19 -0.81 -3.65
C ASN A 26 -4.49 -0.03 -3.88
N LEU A 27 -5.27 -0.44 -4.88
CA LEU A 27 -6.58 0.14 -5.17
C LEU A 27 -7.67 -0.65 -4.44
N THR A 28 -8.47 0.03 -3.62
CA THR A 28 -9.46 -0.63 -2.75
C THR A 28 -10.66 0.28 -2.49
N ASP A 29 -11.81 -0.33 -2.20
CA ASP A 29 -13.01 0.29 -1.62
C ASP A 29 -12.99 0.28 -0.08
N GLY A 30 -11.86 -0.11 0.52
CA GLY A 30 -11.64 -0.13 1.98
C GLY A 30 -12.28 -1.32 2.71
N GLU A 31 -13.01 -2.19 2.00
CA GLU A 31 -13.59 -3.40 2.60
C GLU A 31 -12.66 -4.60 2.36
N SER A 32 -11.93 -5.01 3.41
CA SER A 32 -11.04 -6.16 3.31
C SER A 32 -11.83 -7.46 3.32
N THR A 33 -11.69 -8.26 2.26
CA THR A 33 -12.34 -9.58 2.13
C THR A 33 -11.44 -10.74 2.56
N ASP A 34 -10.14 -10.50 2.78
CA ASP A 34 -9.12 -11.52 3.07
C ASP A 34 -8.44 -11.37 4.44
N GLY A 35 -9.02 -10.56 5.34
CA GLY A 35 -8.57 -10.36 6.73
C GLY A 35 -7.81 -9.05 6.93
N ASP A 36 -7.01 -8.96 7.99
CA ASP A 36 -6.23 -7.76 8.32
C ASP A 36 -5.04 -7.57 7.34
N PRO A 37 -5.03 -6.51 6.51
CA PRO A 37 -3.97 -6.26 5.54
C PRO A 37 -2.68 -5.72 6.17
N THR A 38 -2.71 -5.26 7.42
CA THR A 38 -1.62 -4.53 8.09
C THR A 38 -0.31 -5.32 8.11
N ASN A 39 -0.39 -6.60 8.44
CA ASN A 39 0.79 -7.47 8.54
C ASN A 39 1.46 -7.67 7.17
N VAL A 40 0.68 -7.81 6.11
CA VAL A 40 1.20 -8.01 4.76
C VAL A 40 1.74 -6.69 4.19
N ALA A 41 1.05 -5.58 4.45
CA ALA A 41 1.51 -4.24 4.09
C ALA A 41 2.87 -3.91 4.75
N ALA A 42 3.05 -4.28 6.03
CA ALA A 42 4.32 -4.13 6.72
C ALA A 42 5.44 -4.97 6.09
N LYS A 43 5.15 -6.22 5.69
CA LYS A 43 6.11 -7.08 4.97
C LYS A 43 6.56 -6.45 3.65
N ILE A 44 5.62 -6.00 2.83
CA ILE A 44 5.92 -5.31 1.55
C ILE A 44 6.87 -4.13 1.79
N ARG A 45 6.55 -3.25 2.75
CA ARG A 45 7.36 -2.05 3.05
C ARG A 45 8.73 -2.36 3.64
N SER A 46 8.89 -3.53 4.27
CA SER A 46 10.17 -3.95 4.86
C SER A 46 11.19 -4.42 3.82
N GLN A 47 10.75 -4.78 2.62
CA GLN A 47 11.63 -5.15 1.51
C GLN A 47 12.36 -3.90 0.97
N LEU A 48 13.60 -4.07 0.51
CA LEU A 48 14.45 -2.97 0.08
C LEU A 48 15.37 -3.34 -1.08
N SER A 49 15.64 -2.35 -1.93
CA SER A 49 16.79 -2.33 -2.83
C SER A 49 17.94 -1.54 -2.19
N THR A 50 19.09 -1.44 -2.86
CA THR A 50 20.16 -0.53 -2.42
C THR A 50 19.73 0.95 -2.45
N ASP A 51 18.68 1.29 -3.20
CA ASP A 51 18.12 2.64 -3.29
C ASP A 51 16.93 2.86 -2.32
N GLY A 52 16.74 1.93 -1.36
CA GLY A 52 15.83 2.10 -0.23
C GLY A 52 14.63 1.16 -0.24
N ASN A 53 13.68 1.45 0.64
CA ASN A 53 12.52 0.62 0.90
C ASN A 53 11.45 0.73 -0.18
N VAL A 54 10.70 -0.36 -0.34
CA VAL A 54 9.51 -0.42 -1.18
C VAL A 54 8.46 0.59 -0.69
N LEU A 55 7.86 1.29 -1.63
CA LEU A 55 6.77 2.24 -1.36
C LEU A 55 5.43 1.54 -1.56
N LEU A 56 4.52 1.69 -0.59
CA LEU A 56 3.16 1.18 -0.66
C LEU A 56 2.18 2.35 -0.48
N PHE A 57 1.38 2.61 -1.50
CA PHE A 57 0.32 3.60 -1.46
C PHE A 57 -1.03 2.91 -1.48
N ASN A 58 -1.94 3.34 -0.61
CA ASN A 58 -3.32 2.94 -0.65
C ASN A 58 -4.15 4.01 -1.34
N LEU A 59 -4.86 3.61 -2.38
CA LEU A 59 -5.78 4.43 -3.16
C LEU A 59 -7.17 3.91 -2.84
N HIS A 60 -7.81 4.56 -1.87
CA HIS A 60 -9.19 4.26 -1.53
C HIS A 60 -10.13 5.01 -2.48
N VAL A 61 -11.05 4.29 -3.12
CA VAL A 61 -12.12 4.87 -3.93
C VAL A 61 -13.39 4.86 -3.10
N SER A 62 -13.85 6.04 -2.68
CA SER A 62 -15.08 6.19 -1.91
C SER A 62 -16.27 6.53 -2.82
N ASP A 63 -17.46 6.09 -2.42
CA ASP A 63 -18.72 6.48 -3.05
C ASP A 63 -19.12 7.94 -2.73
N LYS A 64 -18.42 8.56 -1.77
CA LYS A 64 -18.62 9.97 -1.40
C LYS A 64 -17.75 10.85 -2.32
N GLY A 65 -18.39 11.55 -3.25
CA GLY A 65 -17.72 12.58 -4.06
C GLY A 65 -17.07 13.68 -3.19
N GLY A 66 -16.03 14.33 -3.71
CA GLY A 66 -15.32 15.40 -3.00
C GLY A 66 -13.94 15.67 -3.57
N SER A 67 -13.16 16.51 -2.87
CA SER A 67 -11.75 16.75 -3.19
C SER A 67 -10.90 15.53 -2.81
N PRO A 68 -10.01 15.04 -3.68
CA PRO A 68 -9.08 13.97 -3.34
C PRO A 68 -8.25 14.33 -2.11
N ILE A 69 -8.15 13.41 -1.16
CA ILE A 69 -7.30 13.55 0.02
C ILE A 69 -5.99 12.82 -0.27
N SER A 70 -4.86 13.51 -0.10
CA SER A 70 -3.52 12.95 -0.30
C SER A 70 -2.67 13.27 0.93
N PHE A 71 -2.04 12.25 1.50
CA PHE A 71 -1.16 12.36 2.67
C PHE A 71 -1.80 13.12 3.85
N PRO A 72 -2.98 12.68 4.35
CA PRO A 72 -3.63 13.35 5.46
C PRO A 72 -2.73 13.30 6.71
N ALA A 73 -2.61 14.43 7.40
CA ALA A 73 -1.81 14.54 8.62
C ALA A 73 -2.42 13.78 9.81
N SER A 74 -3.70 13.44 9.74
CA SER A 74 -4.40 12.61 10.72
C SER A 74 -5.62 11.93 10.10
N GLU A 75 -6.08 10.86 10.75
CA GLU A 75 -7.27 10.12 10.35
C GLU A 75 -8.56 10.95 10.47
N ALA A 76 -8.56 12.03 11.25
CA ALA A 76 -9.72 12.92 11.39
C ALA A 76 -10.08 13.65 10.08
N ALA A 77 -9.13 13.71 9.13
CA ALA A 77 -9.36 14.30 7.81
C ALA A 77 -9.93 13.30 6.79
N LEU A 78 -10.14 12.03 7.16
CA LEU A 78 -10.64 10.99 6.26
C LEU A 78 -12.17 11.07 6.08
N PRO A 79 -12.69 10.73 4.89
CA PRO A 79 -14.11 10.92 4.55
C PRO A 79 -15.06 9.86 5.15
N ASP A 80 -14.51 8.73 5.59
CA ASP A 80 -15.24 7.59 6.16
C ASP A 80 -14.29 6.67 6.95
N GLU A 81 -14.88 5.65 7.57
CA GLU A 81 -14.16 4.64 8.35
C GLU A 81 -13.37 3.64 7.47
N PHE A 82 -13.81 3.39 6.24
CA PHE A 82 -13.15 2.50 5.27
C PHE A 82 -11.85 3.08 4.73
N SER A 83 -11.67 4.40 4.88
CA SER A 83 -10.43 5.09 4.57
C SER A 83 -9.34 4.89 5.62
N ARG A 84 -9.66 4.35 6.81
CA ARG A 84 -8.69 4.02 7.86
C ARG A 84 -8.13 2.63 7.56
N LEU A 85 -6.82 2.54 7.33
CA LEU A 85 -6.11 1.27 7.20
C LEU A 85 -5.95 0.57 8.54
#